data_AF-A0A3D2LDM8-F1
#
_entry.id   AF-A0A3D2LDM8-F1
#
_cell.length_a   1.000
_cell.length_b   1.000
_cell.length_c   1.000
_cell.angle_alpha   90.00
_cell.angle_beta   90.00
_cell.angle_gamma   90.00
#
_symmetry.space_group_name_H-M   'P 1'
#
loop_
_entity.id
_entity.type
_entity.pdbx_description
1 polymer ?
#
loop_
_entity_poly.entity_id
_entity_poly.type
_entity_poly.pdbx_seq_one_letter_code
_entity_poly.pdbx_strand_id
1 'polypeptide(L)' 'GQPVAKLVYESMASKPKGLYGGKGSNYQGQGLKLSKHFKT' A
#
# COMPACT_ATOMS: atom_id res chain seq x y z
N GLY A 1 13.76 -13.83 9.25
CA GLY A 1 13.24 -12.45 9.42
C GLY A 1 12.28 -12.44 10.57
N GLN A 2 12.33 -11.42 11.42
CA GLN A 2 11.42 -11.28 12.56
C GLN A 2 10.07 -10.68 12.10
N PRO A 3 8.92 -11.26 12.50
CA PRO A 3 7.62 -10.66 12.21
C PRO A 3 7.49 -9.28 12.85
N VAL A 4 7.18 -8.25 12.07
CA VAL A 4 7.03 -6.87 12.56
C VAL A 4 5.57 -6.54 12.88
N ALA A 5 4.62 -6.99 12.06
CA ALA A 5 3.20 -6.75 12.24
C ALA A 5 2.35 -7.74 11.42
N LYS A 6 1.03 -7.68 11.61
CA LYS A 6 0.02 -8.44 10.87
C LYS A 6 -1.05 -7.50 10.31
N LEU A 7 -1.53 -7.79 9.11
CA LEU A 7 -2.69 -7.13 8.54
C LEU A 7 -3.98 -7.80 9.04
N VAL A 8 -4.93 -6.97 9.46
CA VAL A 8 -6.31 -7.39 9.77
C VAL A 8 -7.20 -6.77 8.69
N TYR A 9 -8.08 -7.59 8.13
CA TYR A 9 -8.99 -7.18 7.06
C TYR A 9 -10.42 -7.19 7.56
N GLU A 10 -11.21 -6.24 7.07
CA GLU A 10 -12.64 -6.16 7.32
C GLU A 10 -13.41 -6.32 6.01
N SER A 11 -14.60 -6.92 6.10
CA SER A 11 -15.47 -7.08 4.95
C SER A 11 -16.01 -5.73 4.49
N MET A 12 -15.91 -5.46 3.19
CA MET A 12 -16.53 -4.27 2.61
C MET A 12 -18.06 -4.40 2.64
N ALA A 13 -18.75 -3.30 2.90
CA ALA A 13 -20.22 -3.26 2.82
C ALA A 13 -20.77 -3.59 1.42
N SER A 14 -20.00 -3.31 0.36
CA SER A 14 -20.36 -3.61 -1.02
C SER A 14 -19.13 -3.61 -1.94
N LYS A 15 -19.27 -4.10 -3.18
CA LYS A 15 -18.19 -4.08 -4.16
C LYS A 15 -17.89 -2.62 -4.58
N PRO A 16 -16.63 -2.15 -4.49
CA PRO A 16 -16.28 -0.80 -4.88
C PRO A 16 -16.40 -0.59 -6.40
N LYS A 17 -16.79 0.62 -6.81
CA LYS A 17 -16.93 1.00 -8.23
C LYS A 17 -15.59 1.02 -8.99
N GLY A 18 -14.49 1.18 -8.27
CA GLY A 18 -13.13 1.14 -8.81
C GLY A 18 -12.17 0.63 -7.74
N LEU A 19 -11.27 -0.26 -8.15
CA LEU A 19 -10.21 -0.76 -7.29
C LEU A 19 -8.98 0.14 -7.37
N TYR A 20 -8.25 0.28 -6.26
CA TYR A 20 -6.94 0.89 -6.27
C TYR A 20 -6.02 0.16 -7.26
N GLY A 21 -5.25 0.90 -8.05
CA GLY A 21 -4.42 0.37 -9.14
C GLY A 21 -5.13 0.22 -10.50
N GLY A 22 -6.46 0.31 -10.57
CA GLY A 22 -7.22 -0.02 -11.79
C GLY A 22 -7.04 0.92 -12.99
N LYS A 23 -6.58 2.17 -12.79
CA LYS A 23 -6.38 3.17 -13.87
C LYS A 23 -5.09 4.00 -13.70
N GLY A 24 -4.15 3.52 -12.90
CA GLY A 24 -3.01 4.30 -12.41
C GLY A 24 -3.17 4.66 -10.94
N SER A 25 -2.07 4.63 -10.18
CA SER A 25 -2.09 4.83 -8.72
C SER A 25 -0.71 5.23 -8.20
N ASN A 26 -0.68 6.17 -7.25
CA ASN A 26 0.55 6.81 -6.77
C ASN A 26 1.59 5.84 -6.19
N TYR A 27 1.13 4.73 -5.63
CA TYR A 27 1.97 3.76 -4.92
C TYR A 27 1.74 2.31 -5.36
N GLN A 28 1.14 2.09 -6.52
CA GLN A 28 1.03 0.73 -7.04
C GLN A 28 2.42 0.18 -7.35
N GLY A 29 2.74 -1.01 -6.82
CA GLY A 29 4.07 -1.59 -6.95
C GLY A 29 5.16 -0.82 -6.22
N GLN A 30 4.82 -0.08 -5.16
CA GLN A 30 5.80 0.66 -4.37
C GLN A 30 6.84 -0.30 -3.75
N GLY A 31 8.09 -0.16 -4.19
CA GLY A 31 9.25 -0.71 -3.50
C GLY A 31 9.72 0.19 -2.35
N LEU A 32 10.74 -0.26 -1.63
CA LEU A 32 11.39 0.53 -0.58
C LEU A 32 11.97 1.82 -1.19
N LYS A 33 11.43 2.97 -0.78
CA LYS A 33 11.99 4.30 -1.07
C LYS A 33 12.42 4.91 0.25
N LEU A 34 13.72 5.12 0.42
CA LEU A 34 14.24 5.92 1.52
C LEU A 34 13.67 7.33 1.40
N SER A 35 13.24 7.91 2.52
CA SER A 35 12.71 9.27 2.54
C SER A 35 13.75 10.26 1.99
N LYS A 36 13.29 11.35 1.36
CA LYS A 36 14.18 12.41 0.84
C LYS A 36 15.03 13.09 1.93
N HIS A 37 14.76 12.81 3.21
CA HIS A 37 15.53 13.29 4.36
C HIS A 37 16.82 12.51 4.63
N PHE A 38 17.10 11.43 3.88
CA PHE A 38 18.35 10.67 4.00
C PHE A 38 19.46 11.14 3.04
N LYS A 39 19.41 12.38 2.53
CA LYS A 39 20.57 12.99 1.87
C LYS A 39 21.50 13.58 2.94
N THR A 40 22.57 12.86 3.26
CA THR A 40 23.82 13.46 3.75
C THR A 40 24.67 13.88 2.58
#